data_AF-A0A916WQP4-F1
#
_entry.id   AF-A0A916WQP4-F1
#
_cell.length_a   1.000
_cell.length_b   1.000
_cell.length_c   1.000
_cell.angle_alpha   90.00
_cell.angle_beta   90.00
_cell.angle_gamma   90.00
#
_symmetry.space_group_name_H-M   'P 1'
#
loop_
_entity.id
_entity.type
_entity.pdbx_description
1 polymer ?
#
loop_
_entity_poly.entity_id
_entity_poly.type
_entity_poly.pdbx_seq_one_letter_code
_entity_poly.pdbx_strand_id
1 'polypeptide(L)' 'MALADITPIAAEFGVALEVIDVDRALDPEIKVEYGDLVPVVLLDGEQHSCWGVDPDELRADLAAALR' A
#
# COMPACT_ATOMS: atom_id res chain seq x y z
N MET A 1 -6.57 -3.57 9.70
CA MET A 1 -5.95 -2.45 10.43
C MET A 1 -5.24 -1.52 9.47
N ALA A 2 -4.28 -2.01 8.66
CA ALA A 2 -3.50 -1.19 7.72
C ALA A 2 -4.30 -0.17 6.87
N LEU A 3 -5.45 -0.52 6.28
CA LEU A 3 -6.21 0.44 5.47
C LEU A 3 -6.66 1.68 6.26
N ALA A 4 -7.04 1.52 7.54
CA ALA A 4 -7.44 2.63 8.39
C ALA A 4 -6.27 3.57 8.73
N ASP A 5 -5.04 3.03 8.73
CA ASP A 5 -3.81 3.78 9.00
C ASP A 5 -3.32 4.49 7.72
N ILE A 6 -3.45 3.85 6.55
CA ILE A 6 -3.02 4.40 5.24
C ILE A 6 -3.98 5.49 4.74
N THR A 7 -5.29 5.31 4.88
CA THR A 7 -6.30 6.25 4.35
C THR A 7 -6.06 7.71 4.75
N PRO A 8 -5.84 8.06 6.04
CA PRO A 8 -5.59 9.45 6.42
C PRO A 8 -4.27 9.99 5.85
N ILE A 9 -3.25 9.14 5.69
CA ILE A 9 -1.96 9.54 5.12
C ILE A 9 -2.10 9.81 3.61
N ALA A 10 -2.81 8.95 2.88
CA ALA A 10 -3.08 9.18 1.47
C ALA A 10 -3.81 10.52 1.24
N ALA A 11 -4.78 10.83 2.11
CA ALA A 11 -5.48 12.12 2.09
C ALA A 11 -4.57 13.31 2.45
N GLU A 12 -3.65 13.15 3.41
CA GLU A 12 -2.66 14.16 3.80
C GLU A 12 -1.78 14.59 2.62
N PHE A 13 -1.32 13.62 1.82
CA PHE A 13 -0.46 13.85 0.66
C PHE A 13 -1.24 14.11 -0.65
N GLY A 14 -2.57 14.00 -0.63
CA GLY A 14 -3.41 14.19 -1.81
C GLY A 14 -3.22 13.12 -2.90
N VAL A 15 -2.76 11.93 -2.53
CA VAL A 15 -2.52 10.82 -3.45
C VAL A 15 -3.74 9.92 -3.58
N ALA A 16 -3.89 9.31 -4.75
CA ALA A 16 -4.92 8.30 -4.97
C ALA A 16 -4.58 7.01 -4.20
N LEU A 17 -5.58 6.42 -3.55
CA LEU A 17 -5.45 5.13 -2.87
C LEU A 17 -6.33 4.10 -3.58
N GLU A 18 -5.69 3.09 -4.16
CA GLU A 18 -6.36 1.90 -4.67
C GLU A 18 -6.21 0.75 -3.66
N VAL A 19 -7.27 -0.03 -3.47
CA VAL A 19 -7.28 -1.17 -2.56
C VAL A 19 -7.67 -2.41 -3.33
N ILE A 20 -6.75 -3.37 -3.41
CA ILE A 20 -6.96 -4.65 -4.08
C ILE A 20 -7.12 -5.74 -3.02
N ASP A 21 -8.26 -6.43 -3.05
CA ASP A 21 -8.46 -7.66 -2.28
C ASP A 21 -7.82 -8.83 -3.04
N VAL A 22 -6.68 -9.31 -2.55
CA VAL A 22 -5.88 -10.37 -3.22
C VAL A 22 -6.66 -11.67 -3.37
N ASP A 23 -7.64 -11.95 -2.51
CA ASP A 23 -8.47 -13.17 -2.62
C ASP A 23 -9.54 -13.05 -3.71
N ARG A 24 -9.83 -11.83 -4.17
CA ARG A 24 -10.88 -11.51 -5.15
C ARG A 24 -10.34 -10.82 -6.39
N ALA A 25 -9.01 -10.67 -6.51
CA ALA A 25 -8.38 -10.06 -7.66
C ALA A 25 -8.75 -10.82 -8.95
N LEU A 26 -9.03 -10.06 -10.01
CA LEU A 26 -9.33 -10.64 -11.33
C LEU A 26 -8.09 -11.31 -11.94
N ASP A 27 -6.92 -10.75 -11.64
CA ASP A 27 -5.64 -11.32 -12.04
C ASP A 27 -5.19 -12.36 -11.00
N PRO A 28 -5.07 -13.65 -11.38
CA PRO A 28 -4.61 -14.69 -10.48
C PRO A 28 -3.16 -14.52 -10.04
N GLU A 29 -2.33 -13.76 -10.78
CA GLU A 29 -0.93 -13.51 -10.41
C GLU A 29 -0.82 -12.70 -9.12
N ILE A 30 -1.75 -11.77 -8.88
CA ILE A 30 -1.84 -10.97 -7.63
C ILE A 30 -1.88 -11.88 -6.39
N LYS A 31 -2.69 -12.95 -6.45
CA LYS A 31 -2.82 -13.89 -5.32
C LYS A 31 -1.55 -14.72 -5.13
N VAL A 32 -0.91 -15.12 -6.22
CA VAL A 32 0.34 -15.88 -6.18
C VAL A 32 1.47 -15.04 -5.59
N GLU A 33 1.55 -13.77 -5.97
CA GLU A 33 2.63 -12.87 -5.57
C GLU A 33 2.44 -12.34 -4.15
N TYR A 34 1.23 -11.90 -3.79
CA TYR A 34 1.00 -11.16 -2.55
C TYR A 34 0.16 -11.89 -1.50
N GLY A 35 -0.40 -13.07 -1.81
CA GLY A 35 -1.35 -13.77 -0.94
C GLY A 35 -0.87 -13.99 0.50
N ASP A 36 0.42 -14.32 0.67
CA ASP A 36 1.05 -14.55 1.97
C ASP A 36 1.74 -13.31 2.57
N LEU A 37 1.73 -12.19 1.83
CA LEU A 37 2.45 -10.96 2.17
C LEU A 37 1.54 -9.86 2.70
N VAL A 38 0.22 -10.07 2.68
CA VAL A 38 -0.76 -9.05 3.05
C VAL A 38 -0.61 -8.58 4.51
N PRO A 39 -0.83 -7.28 4.79
CA PRO A 39 -1.04 -6.18 3.83
C PRO A 39 0.25 -5.82 3.08
N VAL A 40 0.16 -5.54 1.78
CA VAL A 40 1.25 -5.03 0.94
C VAL A 40 0.90 -3.61 0.50
N VAL A 41 1.87 -2.69 0.61
CA VAL A 41 1.73 -1.32 0.08
C VAL A 41 2.72 -1.14 -1.06
N LEU A 42 2.20 -0.67 -2.19
CA LEU A 42 2.99 -0.26 -3.34
C LEU A 42 2.92 1.27 -3.47
N LEU A 43 4.05 1.91 -3.73
CA LEU A 43 4.16 3.31 -4.12
C LEU A 43 4.54 3.34 -5.59
N ASP A 44 3.63 3.83 -6.45
CA ASP A 44 3.80 3.84 -7.92
C ASP A 44 4.25 2.48 -8.51
N GLY A 45 3.75 1.38 -7.94
CA GLY A 45 4.06 0.02 -8.36
C GLY A 45 5.30 -0.59 -7.72
N GLU A 46 6.08 0.17 -6.96
CA GLU A 46 7.22 -0.33 -6.20
C GLU A 46 6.81 -0.70 -4.77
N GLN A 47 7.20 -1.89 -4.32
CA GLN A 47 6.83 -2.36 -2.99
C GLN A 47 7.51 -1.54 -1.90
N HIS A 48 6.70 -0.90 -1.07
CA HIS A 48 7.13 -0.18 0.12
C HIS A 48 7.14 -1.08 1.36
N SER A 49 6.05 -1.83 1.59
CA SER A 49 5.94 -2.67 2.79
C SER A 49 5.12 -3.95 2.58
N CYS A 50 5.31 -4.92 3.46
CA CYS A 50 4.52 -6.15 3.58
C CYS A 50 4.34 -6.55 5.05
N TRP A 51 3.28 -7.31 5.34
CA TRP A 51 2.83 -7.76 6.67
C TRP A 51 2.46 -6.67 7.69
N GLY A 52 2.75 -5.40 7.38
CA GLY A 52 2.46 -4.26 8.22
C GLY A 52 2.85 -2.97 7.52
N VAL A 53 2.41 -1.85 8.08
CA VAL A 53 2.72 -0.52 7.59
C VAL A 53 3.14 0.32 8.78
N ASP A 54 4.32 0.93 8.70
CA ASP A 54 4.72 1.98 9.63
C ASP A 54 4.24 3.33 9.07
N PRO A 55 3.34 4.05 9.77
CA PRO A 55 2.83 5.33 9.32
C PRO A 55 3.91 6.39 9.10
N ASP A 56 4.97 6.40 9.91
CA ASP A 56 5.98 7.44 9.86
C ASP A 56 6.95 7.19 8.71
N GLU A 57 7.32 5.94 8.45
CA GLU A 57 8.09 5.56 7.25
C GLU A 57 7.31 5.84 5.96
N LEU A 58 6.02 5.49 5.91
CA LEU A 58 5.18 5.76 4.74
C LEU A 58 5.10 7.26 4.42
N ARG A 59 4.97 8.13 5.43
CA ARG A 59 5.00 9.59 5.23
C ARG A 59 6.33 10.07 4.69
N ALA A 60 7.44 9.53 5.21
CA ALA A 60 8.78 9.93 4.78
C ALA A 60 9.00 9.58 3.30
N ASP A 61 8.59 8.39 2.87
CA ASP A 61 8.74 7.93 1.49
C ASP A 61 7.84 8.71 0.52
N LEU A 62 6.58 8.97 0.90
CA LEU A 62 5.70 9.84 0.11
C LEU A 62 6.25 11.26 -0.03
N ALA A 63 6.80 11.82 1.06
CA ALA A 63 7.43 13.14 1.05
C ALA A 63 8.73 13.18 0.23
N ALA A 64 9.39 12.04 0.02
CA ALA A 64 10.56 11.92 -0.85
C ALA A 64 10.15 11.77 -2.33
N ALA A 65 9.12 10.96 -2.61
CA ALA A 65 8.64 10.66 -3.96
C ALA A 65 7.92 11.84 -4.63
N LEU A 66 7.26 12.71 -3.87
CA LEU A 66 6.48 13.85 -4.39
C LEU A 66 7.28 15.15 -4.55
N ARG A 67 8.62 15.10 -4.48
CA ARG A 67 9.50 16.26 -4.70
C ARG A 67 9.74 16.50 -6.19
#